data_AF-A0A2R5L3H1-F1
#
_entry.id   AF-A0A2R5L3H1-F1
#
_cell.length_a   1.000
_cell.length_b   1.000
_cell.length_c   1.000
_cell.angle_alpha   90.00
_cell.angle_beta   90.00
_cell.angle_gamma   90.00
#
_symmetry.space_group_name_H-M   'P 1'
#
loop_
_entity.id
_entity.type
_entity.pdbx_description
1 polymer ?
#
loop_
_entity_poly.entity_id
_entity_poly.type
_entity_poly.pdbx_seq_one_letter_code
_entity_poly.pdbx_strand_id
1 'polypeptide(L)'
;MSRGQSTSRYRADNFNKYKGGDSGKFFGEKESELRLQTSLEDDAIDQKYGFNRHKEHNERVGWLLNMHQTEILDEDKRLLSAVDFYFIEEDGTRFKVSMPYRPYFYVITKPEVRQDVTTFLSKKFSGQLASVEIA
;
A
#
# COMPACT_ATOMS: atom_id res chain seq x y z
N MET A 1 -10.76 0.83 -33.37
CA MET A 1 -11.07 0.43 -31.98
C MET A 1 -9.74 0.15 -31.28
N SER A 2 -9.24 1.11 -30.50
CA SER A 2 -7.92 1.03 -29.87
C SER A 2 -8.02 0.26 -28.55
N ARG A 3 -7.28 -0.85 -28.43
CA ARG A 3 -7.17 -1.62 -27.20
C ARG A 3 -6.35 -0.80 -26.19
N GLY A 4 -6.99 -0.36 -25.11
CA GLY A 4 -6.29 0.25 -23.98
C GLY A 4 -5.31 -0.76 -23.38
N GLN A 5 -4.02 -0.53 -23.57
CA GLN A 5 -2.98 -1.30 -22.89
C GLN A 5 -2.92 -0.81 -21.45
N SER A 6 -3.28 -1.66 -20.48
CA SER A 6 -2.92 -1.45 -19.08
C SER A 6 -1.40 -1.43 -18.98
N THR A 7 -0.81 -0.26 -18.81
CA THR A 7 0.62 -0.11 -18.56
C THR A 7 0.93 -0.22 -17.07
N SER A 8 0.59 -1.35 -16.44
CA SER A 8 1.29 -1.77 -15.23
C SER A 8 2.62 -2.37 -15.66
N ARG A 9 3.55 -1.52 -16.11
CA ARG A 9 4.94 -1.93 -16.27
C ARG A 9 5.52 -2.06 -14.87
N TYR A 10 5.51 -3.27 -14.34
CA TYR A 10 6.38 -3.62 -13.22
C TYR A 10 7.82 -3.24 -13.62
N ARG A 11 8.38 -2.21 -12.97
CA ARG A 11 9.81 -1.94 -13.04
C ARG A 11 10.46 -2.75 -11.94
N ALA A 12 11.24 -3.77 -12.32
CA ALA A 12 12.08 -4.48 -11.37
C ALA A 12 13.25 -3.56 -10.99
N ASP A 13 13.29 -3.11 -9.74
CA ASP A 13 14.50 -2.51 -9.19
C ASP A 13 15.54 -3.61 -8.95
N ASN A 14 16.72 -3.42 -9.51
CA ASN A 14 17.84 -4.35 -9.41
C ASN A 14 18.30 -4.47 -7.95
N PHE A 15 17.84 -5.51 -7.27
CA PHE A 15 18.06 -5.81 -5.85
C PHE A 15 19.50 -6.22 -5.49
N ASN A 16 20.48 -5.99 -6.36
CA ASN A 16 21.82 -6.55 -6.20
C ASN A 16 22.89 -5.49 -6.00
N LYS A 17 22.84 -4.77 -4.85
CA LYS A 17 24.03 -4.08 -4.32
C LYS A 17 23.91 -3.71 -2.83
N TYR A 18 23.75 -4.69 -1.94
CA TYR A 18 24.06 -4.47 -0.52
C TYR A 18 25.55 -4.73 -0.25
N LYS A 19 26.31 -3.66 0.00
CA LYS A 19 27.45 -3.71 0.90
C LYS A 19 27.23 -2.70 2.02
N GLY A 20 27.45 -3.18 3.24
CA GLY A 20 27.01 -2.56 4.48
C GLY A 20 27.62 -1.19 4.78
N GLY A 21 26.86 -0.45 5.58
CA GLY A 21 27.19 0.85 6.13
C GLY A 21 25.91 1.49 6.62
N ASP A 22 25.93 2.00 7.85
CA ASP A 22 24.85 2.66 8.60
C ASP A 22 24.30 3.90 7.85
N SER A 23 23.55 3.65 6.79
CA SER A 23 23.04 4.60 5.79
C SER A 23 21.58 4.31 5.41
N GLY A 24 20.92 3.42 6.15
CA GLY A 24 19.57 2.93 5.85
C GLY A 24 18.47 3.99 5.98
N LYS A 25 18.66 5.02 6.83
CA LYS A 25 17.67 6.10 6.98
C LYS A 25 17.58 7.01 5.75
N PHE A 26 18.72 7.46 5.23
CA PHE A 26 18.77 8.38 4.08
C PHE A 26 18.29 7.75 2.78
N PHE A 27 18.51 6.44 2.58
CA PHE A 27 18.00 5.74 1.40
C PHE A 27 16.49 5.50 1.46
N GLY A 28 15.96 5.15 2.65
CA GLY A 28 14.53 4.89 2.84
C GLY A 28 13.65 6.14 2.68
N GLU A 29 14.14 7.31 3.10
CA GLU A 29 13.41 8.58 2.94
C GLU A 29 13.25 8.94 1.46
N LYS A 30 14.32 8.87 0.68
CA LYS A 30 14.27 9.18 -0.77
C LYS A 30 13.39 8.19 -1.55
N GLU A 31 13.39 6.93 -1.15
CA GLU A 31 12.49 5.91 -1.73
C GLU A 31 11.02 6.16 -1.36
N SER A 32 10.75 6.59 -0.12
CA SER A 32 9.39 6.95 0.32
C SER A 32 8.85 8.17 -0.43
N GLU A 33 9.68 9.18 -0.69
CA GLU A 33 9.29 10.36 -1.48
C GLU A 33 8.94 9.99 -2.92
N LEU A 34 9.73 9.12 -3.56
CA LEU A 34 9.46 8.66 -4.93
C LEU A 34 8.14 7.89 -5.02
N ARG A 35 7.86 7.02 -4.05
CA ARG A 35 6.61 6.27 -4.00
C ARG A 35 5.40 7.17 -3.75
N LEU A 36 5.53 8.14 -2.85
CA LEU A 36 4.50 9.16 -2.62
C LEU A 36 4.21 9.97 -3.89
N GLN A 37 5.26 10.42 -4.59
CA GLN A 37 5.11 11.17 -5.83
C GLN A 37 4.37 10.34 -6.89
N THR A 38 4.71 9.06 -7.02
CA THR A 38 4.03 8.15 -7.95
C THR A 38 2.54 8.02 -7.60
N SER A 39 2.20 7.83 -6.31
CA SER A 39 0.81 7.75 -5.85
C SER A 39 0.01 9.04 -6.17
N LEU A 40 0.63 10.22 -5.98
CA LEU A 40 0.00 11.50 -6.31
C LEU A 40 -0.21 11.69 -7.83
N GLU A 41 0.73 11.23 -8.64
CA GLU A 41 0.62 11.26 -10.11
C GLU A 41 -0.50 10.33 -10.59
N ASP A 42 -0.59 9.13 -10.03
CA ASP A 42 -1.66 8.17 -10.32
C ASP A 42 -3.04 8.71 -9.91
N ASP A 43 -3.16 9.32 -8.73
CA ASP A 43 -4.39 10.00 -8.29
C ASP A 43 -4.82 11.12 -9.26
N ALA A 44 -3.86 11.89 -9.77
CA ALA A 44 -4.14 12.96 -10.73
C ALA A 44 -4.59 12.42 -12.10
N ILE A 45 -4.10 11.23 -12.49
CA ILE A 45 -4.55 10.54 -13.70
C ILE A 45 -5.97 9.99 -13.51
N ASP A 46 -6.23 9.31 -12.39
CA ASP A 46 -7.53 8.75 -12.06
C ASP A 46 -8.64 9.81 -12.05
N GLN A 47 -8.34 10.98 -11.48
CA GLN A 47 -9.26 12.12 -11.48
C GLN A 47 -9.63 12.56 -12.90
N LYS A 48 -8.68 12.57 -13.85
CA LYS A 48 -8.95 12.91 -15.26
C LYS A 48 -9.87 11.90 -15.94
N TYR A 49 -9.89 10.66 -15.48
CA TYR A 49 -10.78 9.61 -15.97
C TYR A 49 -12.13 9.51 -15.21
N GLY A 50 -12.38 10.46 -14.29
CA GLY A 50 -13.60 10.57 -13.51
C GLY A 50 -13.59 9.77 -12.20
N PHE A 51 -12.47 9.13 -11.84
CA PHE A 51 -12.35 8.40 -10.58
C PHE A 51 -11.89 9.32 -9.45
N ASN A 52 -12.84 10.09 -8.92
CA ASN A 52 -12.60 10.90 -7.74
C ASN A 52 -12.59 10.02 -6.49
N ARG A 53 -11.60 10.22 -5.61
CA ARG A 53 -11.55 9.53 -4.31
C ARG A 53 -12.71 10.00 -3.45
N HIS A 54 -13.58 9.07 -3.07
CA HIS A 54 -14.70 9.32 -2.16
C HIS A 54 -14.16 9.64 -0.76
N LYS A 55 -14.48 10.82 -0.24
CA LYS A 55 -14.03 11.30 1.09
C LYS A 55 -15.18 11.55 2.05
N GLU A 56 -16.40 11.42 1.57
CA GLU A 56 -17.60 11.72 2.36
C GLU A 56 -18.02 10.49 3.16
N HIS A 57 -18.65 10.72 4.31
CA HIS A 57 -19.23 9.66 5.15
C HIS A 57 -20.54 9.08 4.57
N ASN A 58 -20.91 9.51 3.36
CA ASN A 58 -22.13 9.09 2.70
C ASN A 58 -21.93 7.70 2.09
N GLU A 59 -22.90 6.82 2.31
CA GLU A 59 -22.96 5.51 1.66
C GLU A 59 -23.19 5.69 0.16
N ARG A 60 -22.43 4.93 -0.65
CA ARG A 60 -22.57 4.88 -2.11
C ARG A 60 -22.54 3.44 -2.57
N VAL A 61 -23.41 3.12 -3.52
CA VAL A 61 -23.53 1.79 -4.08
C VAL A 61 -23.09 1.83 -5.53
N GLY A 62 -22.13 0.97 -5.89
CA GLY A 62 -21.64 0.84 -7.25
C GLY A 62 -21.06 -0.55 -7.50
N TRP A 63 -20.85 -0.87 -8.78
CA TRP A 63 -20.20 -2.10 -9.19
C TRP A 63 -18.69 -1.94 -9.20
N LEU A 64 -17.99 -2.86 -8.55
CA LEU A 64 -16.54 -2.91 -8.55
C LEU A 64 -16.03 -3.28 -9.94
N LEU A 65 -15.24 -2.38 -10.54
CA LEU A 65 -14.62 -2.58 -11.85
C LEU A 65 -13.20 -3.12 -11.74
N ASN A 66 -12.41 -2.59 -10.81
CA ASN A 66 -10.99 -2.92 -10.70
C ASN A 66 -10.46 -2.59 -9.30
N MET A 67 -9.27 -3.10 -8.99
CA MET A 67 -8.57 -2.87 -7.73
C MET A 67 -7.05 -2.83 -7.93
N HIS A 68 -6.38 -1.88 -7.29
CA HIS A 68 -4.92 -1.71 -7.37
C HIS A 68 -4.29 -1.44 -6.00
N GLN A 69 -3.09 -1.99 -5.79
CA GLN A 69 -2.28 -1.63 -4.62
C GLN A 69 -1.82 -0.17 -4.74
N THR A 70 -1.84 0.55 -3.62
CA THR A 70 -1.39 1.94 -3.55
C THR A 70 -0.81 2.24 -2.17
N GLU A 71 -0.25 3.43 -2.01
CA GLU A 71 0.17 3.98 -0.73
C GLU A 71 -0.56 5.31 -0.47
N ILE A 72 -1.08 5.46 0.75
CA ILE A 72 -1.76 6.67 1.21
C ILE A 72 -1.06 7.22 2.46
N LEU A 73 -1.24 8.51 2.74
CA LEU A 73 -0.75 9.12 3.96
C LEU A 73 -1.79 8.99 5.08
N ASP A 74 -1.34 8.54 6.25
CA ASP A 74 -2.10 8.62 7.50
C ASP A 74 -2.09 10.05 8.09
N GLU A 75 -2.85 10.28 9.17
CA GLU A 75 -2.89 11.53 9.93
C GLU A 75 -1.48 11.98 10.38
N ASP A 76 -0.62 11.02 10.74
CA ASP A 76 0.78 11.21 11.12
C ASP A 76 1.73 11.45 9.92
N LYS A 77 1.21 11.60 8.70
CA LYS A 77 1.98 11.71 7.43
C LYS A 77 2.91 10.53 7.17
N ARG A 78 2.53 9.34 7.65
CA ARG A 78 3.23 8.09 7.36
C ARG A 78 2.58 7.41 6.16
N LEU A 79 3.39 6.82 5.29
CA LEU A 79 2.90 5.99 4.20
C LEU A 79 2.30 4.70 4.77
N LEU A 80 1.05 4.44 4.42
CA LEU A 80 0.33 3.20 4.70
C LEU A 80 0.05 2.49 3.39
N SER A 81 0.22 1.18 3.39
CA SER A 81 -0.27 0.35 2.30
C SER A 81 -1.80 0.40 2.26
N ALA A 82 -2.35 0.50 1.05
CA ALA A 82 -3.78 0.54 0.82
C ALA A 82 -4.14 -0.16 -0.50
N VAL A 83 -5.43 -0.37 -0.70
CA VAL A 83 -5.99 -0.84 -1.96
C VAL A 83 -6.99 0.19 -2.46
N ASP A 84 -6.78 0.69 -3.67
CA ASP A 84 -7.76 1.50 -4.38
C ASP A 84 -8.77 0.58 -5.08
N PHE A 85 -10.05 0.79 -4.79
CA PHE A 85 -11.18 0.11 -5.42
C PHE A 85 -11.91 1.09 -6.33
N TYR A 86 -12.11 0.70 -7.58
CA TYR A 86 -12.70 1.54 -8.62
C TYR A 86 -14.13 1.09 -8.91
N PHE A 87 -15.10 1.99 -8.78
CA PHE A 87 -16.52 1.70 -8.91
C PHE A 87 -17.18 2.52 -10.01
N ILE A 88 -18.29 2.00 -10.52
CA ILE A 88 -19.26 2.72 -11.35
C ILE A 88 -20.66 2.60 -10.74
N GLU A 89 -21.44 3.66 -10.78
CA GLU A 89 -22.82 3.73 -10.28
C GLU A 89 -23.84 3.51 -11.40
N GLU A 90 -25.13 3.40 -11.06
CA GLU A 90 -26.21 3.14 -12.03
C GLU A 90 -26.35 4.25 -13.08
N ASP A 91 -26.07 5.49 -12.68
CA ASP A 91 -26.08 6.68 -13.53
C ASP A 91 -24.83 6.81 -14.42
N GLY A 92 -23.88 5.87 -14.31
CA GLY A 92 -22.61 5.88 -15.02
C GLY A 92 -21.53 6.75 -14.37
N THR A 93 -21.83 7.38 -13.23
CA THR A 93 -20.86 8.12 -12.43
C THR A 93 -19.81 7.16 -11.88
N ARG A 94 -18.57 7.63 -11.76
CA ARG A 94 -17.43 6.84 -11.28
C ARG A 94 -16.89 7.41 -9.99
N PHE A 95 -16.39 6.52 -9.15
CA PHE A 95 -15.68 6.91 -7.94
C PHE A 95 -14.66 5.85 -7.57
N LYS A 96 -13.71 6.22 -6.71
CA LYS A 96 -12.80 5.25 -6.11
C LYS A 96 -12.73 5.40 -4.59
N VAL A 97 -12.39 4.32 -3.91
CA VAL A 97 -12.22 4.28 -2.45
C VAL A 97 -10.87 3.66 -2.13
N SER A 98 -10.09 4.29 -1.26
CA SER A 98 -8.82 3.74 -0.77
C SER A 98 -9.06 3.09 0.59
N MET A 99 -8.84 1.79 0.68
CA MET A 99 -8.92 1.05 1.94
C MET A 99 -7.51 0.81 2.50
N PRO A 100 -7.16 1.39 3.66
CA PRO A 100 -5.91 1.07 4.33
C PRO A 100 -5.85 -0.42 4.67
N TYR A 101 -4.69 -1.04 4.47
CA TYR A 101 -4.45 -2.44 4.78
C TYR A 101 -3.08 -2.64 5.41
N ARG A 102 -2.96 -3.59 6.36
CA ARG A 102 -1.69 -3.96 6.98
C ARG A 102 -1.26 -5.33 6.44
N PRO A 103 -0.33 -5.39 5.48
CA PRO A 103 0.21 -6.65 4.99
C PRO A 103 0.80 -7.48 6.13
N TYR A 104 0.51 -8.78 6.13
CA TYR A 104 0.98 -9.70 7.15
C TYR A 104 1.43 -11.02 6.52
N PHE A 105 2.21 -11.78 7.27
CA PHE A 105 2.64 -13.13 6.92
C PHE A 105 2.77 -13.98 8.18
N TYR A 106 2.80 -15.30 8.03
CA TYR A 106 2.95 -16.23 9.15
C TYR A 106 4.39 -16.72 9.30
N VAL A 107 4.79 -16.95 10.55
CA VAL A 107 6.06 -17.59 10.90
C VAL A 107 5.74 -18.86 11.69
N ILE A 108 6.22 -20.00 11.19
CA ILE A 108 6.07 -21.27 11.88
C ILE A 108 7.14 -21.37 12.99
N THR A 109 6.71 -21.75 14.18
CA THR A 109 7.58 -21.94 15.36
C THR A 109 7.23 -23.24 16.07
N LYS A 110 8.15 -23.74 16.91
CA LYS A 110 7.83 -24.83 17.82
C LYS A 110 6.88 -24.33 18.91
N PRO A 111 5.87 -25.09 19.33
CA PRO A 111 4.87 -24.65 20.31
C PRO A 111 5.49 -24.09 21.60
N GLU A 112 6.56 -24.71 22.08
CA GLU A 112 7.25 -24.36 23.33
C GLU A 112 7.97 -23.00 23.31
N VAL A 113 8.29 -22.45 22.13
CA VAL A 113 9.03 -21.18 22.01
C VAL A 113 8.21 -20.04 21.42
N ARG A 114 6.89 -20.20 21.23
CA ARG A 114 6.02 -19.18 20.62
C ARG A 114 6.17 -17.81 21.29
N GLN A 115 6.14 -17.78 22.62
CA GLN A 115 6.24 -16.55 23.40
C GLN A 115 7.61 -15.86 23.26
N ASP A 116 8.68 -16.65 23.27
CA ASP A 116 10.04 -16.16 23.13
C ASP A 116 10.26 -15.57 21.73
N VAL A 117 9.75 -16.24 20.69
CA VAL A 117 9.82 -15.76 19.31
C VAL A 117 9.04 -14.46 19.14
N THR A 118 7.82 -14.36 19.67
CA THR A 118 7.01 -13.13 19.64
C THR A 118 7.76 -11.97 20.30
N THR A 119 8.36 -12.21 21.48
CA THR A 119 9.14 -11.21 22.20
C THR A 119 10.39 -10.79 21.41
N PHE A 120 11.09 -11.76 20.82
CA PHE A 120 12.28 -11.52 20.01
C PHE A 120 11.97 -10.68 18.76
N LEU A 121 10.93 -11.04 18.00
CA LEU A 121 10.54 -10.31 16.79
C LEU A 121 10.12 -8.87 17.11
N SER A 122 9.31 -8.69 18.15
CA SER A 122 8.84 -7.36 18.57
C SER A 122 10.01 -6.44 18.98
N LYS A 123 11.01 -6.98 19.69
CA LYS A 123 12.19 -6.21 20.10
C LYS A 123 13.15 -5.94 18.94
N LYS A 124 13.45 -6.97 18.14
CA LYS A 124 14.46 -6.89 17.07
C LYS A 124 14.01 -6.02 15.90
N PHE A 125 12.73 -6.03 15.55
CA PHE A 125 12.17 -5.32 14.42
C PHE A 125 11.24 -4.16 14.85
N SER A 126 11.50 -3.60 16.02
CA SER A 126 10.77 -2.43 16.53
C SER A 126 10.80 -1.29 15.51
N GLY A 127 9.63 -0.75 15.18
CA GLY A 127 9.46 0.31 14.18
C GLY A 127 9.43 -0.17 12.72
N GLN A 128 9.68 -1.46 12.45
CA GLN A 128 9.50 -2.08 11.13
C GLN A 128 8.24 -2.94 11.07
N LEU A 129 7.88 -3.60 12.17
CA LEU A 129 6.64 -4.38 12.29
C LEU A 129 5.53 -3.52 12.91
N ALA A 130 4.33 -3.59 12.33
CA ALA A 130 3.16 -2.93 12.88
C ALA A 130 2.57 -3.67 14.10
N SER A 131 2.53 -5.01 14.05
CA SER A 131 2.02 -5.88 15.11
C SER A 131 2.66 -7.27 14.99
N VAL A 132 2.71 -8.00 16.11
CA VAL A 132 3.06 -9.43 16.16
C VAL A 132 2.00 -10.12 17.01
N GLU A 133 1.26 -11.05 16.40
CA GLU A 133 0.14 -11.75 17.03
C GLU A 133 0.34 -13.26 16.98
N ILE A 134 -0.15 -13.94 18.01
CA ILE A 134 -0.15 -15.41 18.08
C ILE A 134 -1.51 -15.86 17.53
N ALA A 135 -1.48 -16.58 16.41
CA ALA A 135 -2.65 -17.21 15.79
C ALA A 135 -3.01 -18.56 16.41
#